data_AF-A0A6P0SRQ2-F1
#
_entry.id   AF-A0A6P0SRQ2-F1
#
_cell.length_a   1.000
_cell.length_b   1.000
_cell.length_c   1.000
_cell.angle_alpha   90.00
_cell.angle_beta   90.00
_cell.angle_gamma   90.00
#
_symmetry.space_group_name_H-M   'P 1'
#
loop_
_entity.id
_entity.type
_entity.pdbx_description
1 polymer ?
#
loop_
_entity_poly.entity_id
_entity_poly.type
_entity_poly.pdbx_seq_one_letter_code
_entity_poly.pdbx_strand_id
1 'polypeptide(L)' 'GLLDYPQYTRPAEFRGWKVPEVLLSGHHGEIDRWRKQQQIQRTKERRPDLFETL' A
#
# COMPACT_ATOMS: atom_id res chain seq x y z
N GLY A 1 14.49 5.01 -5.47
CA GLY A 1 13.15 4.94 -6.13
C GLY A 1 12.26 3.99 -5.35
N LEU A 2 10.94 4.24 -5.26
CA LEU A 2 10.05 3.46 -4.37
C LEU A 2 9.56 2.15 -4.99
N LEU A 3 9.37 1.13 -4.13
CA LEU A 3 8.63 -0.09 -4.47
C LEU A 3 7.13 0.21 -4.61
N ASP A 4 6.40 -0.70 -5.27
CA ASP A 4 4.96 -0.58 -5.48
C ASP A 4 4.13 -0.88 -4.22
N TYR A 5 2.88 -0.39 -4.18
CA TYR A 5 1.94 -0.59 -3.08
C TYR A 5 1.26 -1.98 -3.18
N PRO A 6 0.74 -2.52 -2.06
CA PRO A 6 -0.01 -3.77 -2.09
C PRO A 6 -1.31 -3.61 -2.91
N GLN A 7 -1.54 -4.57 -3.80
CA GLN A 7 -2.74 -4.65 -4.63
C GLN A 7 -3.76 -5.61 -4.00
N TYR A 8 -5.02 -5.22 -4.06
CA TYR A 8 -6.14 -6.01 -3.56
C TYR A 8 -7.17 -6.18 -4.66
N THR A 9 -7.85 -7.32 -4.65
CA THR A 9 -8.95 -7.62 -5.56
C THR A 9 -10.00 -8.44 -4.81
N ARG A 10 -11.11 -8.76 -5.47
CA ARG A 10 -12.20 -9.55 -4.90
C ARG A 10 -11.71 -10.96 -4.52
N PRO A 11 -12.26 -11.57 -3.46
CA PRO A 11 -13.29 -11.05 -2.54
C PRO A 11 -12.75 -10.06 -1.49
N ALA A 12 -13.64 -9.32 -0.82
CA ALA A 12 -13.27 -8.32 0.21
C ALA A 12 -12.58 -8.92 1.45
N GLU A 13 -12.81 -10.21 1.71
CA GLU A 13 -12.11 -10.99 2.72
C GLU A 13 -11.71 -12.35 2.14
N PHE A 14 -10.44 -12.73 2.31
CA PHE A 14 -9.90 -13.99 1.84
C PHE A 14 -9.01 -14.62 2.94
N ARG A 15 -9.37 -15.83 3.41
CA ARG A 15 -8.64 -16.54 4.47
C ARG A 15 -8.41 -15.69 5.75
N GLY A 16 -9.40 -14.87 6.11
CA GLY A 16 -9.31 -13.94 7.25
C GLY A 16 -8.56 -12.64 6.98
N TRP A 17 -8.03 -12.44 5.76
CA TRP A 17 -7.37 -11.19 5.37
C TRP A 17 -8.39 -10.26 4.72
N LYS A 18 -8.55 -9.08 5.31
CA LYS A 18 -9.49 -8.07 4.84
C LYS A 18 -8.81 -7.05 3.95
N VAL A 19 -9.53 -6.60 2.92
CA VAL A 19 -9.13 -5.42 2.16
C VAL A 19 -9.19 -4.20 3.10
N PRO A 20 -8.15 -3.35 3.13
CA PRO A 20 -8.16 -2.12 3.92
C PRO A 20 -9.39 -1.26 3.64
N GLU A 21 -10.07 -0.78 4.67
CA GLU A 21 -11.32 -0.02 4.55
C GLU A 21 -11.16 1.25 3.68
N VAL A 22 -9.99 1.90 3.73
CA VAL A 22 -9.67 3.05 2.87
C VAL A 22 -9.81 2.72 1.38
N LEU A 23 -9.48 1.49 0.97
CA LEU A 23 -9.62 1.05 -0.43
C LEU A 23 -11.08 0.76 -0.82
N LEU A 24 -11.97 0.60 0.17
CA LEU A 24 -13.41 0.41 -0.03
C LEU A 24 -14.20 1.72 0.07
N SER A 25 -13.56 2.81 0.51
CA SER A 25 -14.22 4.09 0.82
C SER A 25 -14.68 4.91 -0.41
N GLY A 26 -14.12 4.65 -1.59
CA GLY A 26 -14.29 5.50 -2.77
C GLY A 26 -13.60 6.87 -2.67
N HIS A 27 -12.94 7.19 -1.55
CA HIS A 27 -12.27 8.46 -1.36
C HIS A 27 -10.89 8.46 -2.02
N HIS A 28 -10.84 8.84 -3.31
CA HIS A 28 -9.62 8.82 -4.13
C HIS A 28 -8.40 9.47 -3.45
N GLY A 29 -8.58 10.65 -2.83
CA GLY A 29 -7.47 11.35 -2.15
C GLY A 29 -6.92 10.64 -0.89
N GLU A 30 -7.73 9.81 -0.20
CA GLU A 30 -7.27 8.99 0.92
C GLU A 30 -6.60 7.71 0.39
N ILE A 31 -7.14 7.14 -0.69
CA ILE A 31 -6.56 5.97 -1.37
C ILE A 31 -5.14 6.29 -1.87
N ASP A 32 -4.94 7.43 -2.52
CA ASP A 32 -3.64 7.82 -3.05
C ASP A 32 -2.62 8.10 -1.93
N ARG A 33 -3.07 8.75 -0.85
CA ARG A 33 -2.25 8.94 0.36
C ARG A 33 -1.83 7.61 0.97
N TRP A 34 -2.78 6.69 1.13
CA TRP A 34 -2.52 5.37 1.68
C TRP A 34 -1.55 4.58 0.78
N ARG A 35 -1.75 4.57 -0.55
CA ARG A 35 -0.86 3.90 -1.51
C ARG A 35 0.57 4.42 -1.38
N LYS A 36 0.76 5.74 -1.36
CA LYS A 36 2.09 6.35 -1.20
C LYS A 36 2.75 5.98 0.13
N GLN A 37 1.99 5.95 1.23
CA GLN A 37 2.50 5.51 2.53
C GLN A 37 2.95 4.04 2.48
N GLN A 38 2.18 3.16 1.85
CA GLN A 38 2.54 1.75 1.70
C GLN A 38 3.79 1.55 0.85
N GLN A 39 3.97 2.32 -0.23
CA GLN A 39 5.19 2.30 -1.04
C GLN A 39 6.42 2.66 -0.20
N ILE A 40 6.34 3.75 0.56
CA ILE A 40 7.42 4.20 1.45
C ILE A 40 7.73 3.12 2.48
N GLN A 41 6.72 2.59 3.16
CA GLN A 41 6.89 1.57 4.20
C GLN A 41 7.55 0.30 3.64
N ARG A 42 7.02 -0.25 2.54
CA ARG A 42 7.59 -1.46 1.91
C ARG A 42 9.01 -1.23 1.40
N THR A 43 9.31 -0.05 0.88
CA THR A 43 10.67 0.28 0.44
C THR A 43 11.62 0.30 1.63
N LYS A 44 11.28 1.01 2.71
CA LYS A 44 12.09 1.04 3.93
C LYS A 44 12.34 -0.35 4.52
N GLU A 45 11.31 -1.20 4.57
CA GLU A 45 11.41 -2.54 5.15
C GLU A 45 12.20 -3.53 4.29
N ARG A 46 12.00 -3.50 2.96
CA ARG A 46 12.51 -4.56 2.06
C ARG A 46 13.74 -4.14 1.25
N ARG A 47 13.87 -2.84 0.96
CA ARG A 47 14.93 -2.24 0.15
C ARG A 47 15.37 -0.90 0.77
N PRO A 48 15.91 -0.93 2.01
CA PRO A 48 16.38 0.28 2.68
C PRO A 48 17.42 1.02 1.83
N ASP A 49 18.22 0.30 1.05
CA ASP A 49 19.18 0.84 0.08
C ASP A 49 18.54 1.78 -0.96
N LEU A 50 17.31 1.47 -1.42
CA LEU A 50 16.57 2.32 -2.35
C LEU A 50 15.92 3.54 -1.69
N PHE A 51 15.78 3.50 -0.36
CA PHE A 51 15.20 4.59 0.43
C PHE A 51 16.26 5.58 0.92
N GLU A 52 17.47 5.11 1.26
CA GLU A 52 18.59 5.97 1.66
C GLU A 52 19.11 6.85 0.52
N THR A 53 18.86 6.43 -0.73
CA THR A 53 19.28 7.12 -1.96
C THR A 53 18.20 8.07 -2.53
N LEU A 54 17.08 8.22 -1.84
CA LEU A 54 15.95 9.10 -2.20
C LEU A 54 16.11 10.50 -1.58
#